data_AF-A0A7G7MMX2-F1
#
_entry.id   AF-A0A7G7MMX2-F1
#
_cell.length_a   1.000
_cell.length_b   1.000
_cell.length_c   1.000
_cell.angle_alpha   90.00
_cell.angle_beta   90.00
_cell.angle_gamma   90.00
#
_symmetry.space_group_name_H-M   'P 1'
#
loop_
_entity.id
_entity.type
_entity.pdbx_description
1 polymer ?
#
loop_
_entity_poly.entity_id
_entity_poly.type
_entity_poly.pdbx_seq_one_letter_code
_entity_poly.pdbx_strand_id
1 'polypeptide(L)'
;MTTSHPRLRAALLLAGAAGLTLLTACGTSAPADAVEQQIVSQLGAATADCPDDLDGTVGAVLTCSATDATGSFDVTVTVTSLTGSDIAFDMERVS
;
A
#
# COMPACT_ATOMS: atom_id res chain seq x y z
N MET A 1 43.50 -14.36 33.44
CA MET A 1 42.85 -13.11 33.03
C MET A 1 41.38 -13.20 33.37
N THR A 2 40.93 -12.34 34.28
CA THR A 2 39.60 -12.23 34.91
C THR A 2 38.57 -11.67 33.92
N THR A 3 37.37 -12.24 33.80
CA THR A 3 36.07 -11.66 34.28
C THR A 3 34.97 -12.67 33.88
N SER A 4 34.29 -13.40 34.78
CA SER A 4 33.27 -12.99 35.75
C SER A 4 32.16 -12.12 35.17
N HIS A 5 31.10 -12.72 34.63
CA HIS A 5 29.74 -12.17 34.67
C HIS A 5 28.75 -13.26 35.08
N PRO A 6 28.10 -13.12 36.25
CA PRO A 6 27.25 -14.12 36.85
C PRO A 6 25.85 -14.16 36.22
N ARG A 7 25.20 -15.27 36.52
CA ARG A 7 23.80 -15.67 36.32
C ARG A 7 22.78 -14.52 36.38
N LEU A 8 21.62 -14.77 35.73
CA LEU A 8 20.33 -14.05 35.70
C LEU A 8 20.17 -13.19 34.42
N ARG A 9 19.21 -13.39 33.51
CA ARG A 9 17.85 -13.97 33.57
C ARG A 9 17.35 -14.33 32.15
N ALA A 10 16.60 -15.43 32.07
CA ALA A 10 15.47 -15.73 31.17
C ALA A 10 15.61 -15.40 29.66
N ALA A 11 15.82 -16.38 28.78
CA ALA A 11 14.80 -17.31 28.23
C ALA A 11 13.82 -16.66 27.23
N LEU A 12 13.89 -17.10 25.97
CA LEU A 12 12.80 -17.54 25.07
C LEU A 12 13.45 -17.80 23.69
N LEU A 13 13.94 -19.00 23.38
CA LEU A 13 13.24 -20.19 22.86
C LEU A 13 12.45 -19.97 21.54
N LEU A 14 12.97 -20.62 20.50
CA LEU A 14 12.29 -21.46 19.50
C LEU A 14 11.70 -20.81 18.23
N ALA A 15 12.38 -21.14 17.12
CA ALA A 15 11.87 -21.76 15.89
C ALA A 15 10.75 -21.07 15.08
N GLY A 16 11.08 -20.73 13.84
CA GLY A 16 10.08 -20.40 12.81
C GLY A 16 10.70 -19.91 11.51
N ALA A 17 11.37 -20.80 10.77
CA ALA A 17 11.59 -20.58 9.33
C ALA A 17 10.24 -20.75 8.62
N ALA A 18 9.55 -19.65 8.33
CA ALA A 18 8.40 -19.64 7.43
C ALA A 18 8.76 -18.76 6.23
N GLY A 19 9.11 -19.39 5.12
CA GLY A 19 9.17 -18.72 3.83
C GLY A 19 7.78 -18.23 3.46
N LEU A 20 7.63 -16.95 3.17
CA LEU A 20 6.44 -16.45 2.49
C LEU A 20 6.63 -16.73 0.99
N THR A 21 6.12 -17.89 0.57
CA THR A 21 5.92 -18.22 -0.84
C THR A 21 4.85 -17.30 -1.43
N LEU A 22 5.28 -16.44 -2.37
CA LEU A 22 4.61 -16.06 -3.61
C LEU A 22 3.06 -15.98 -3.56
N LEU A 23 2.51 -14.81 -3.24
CA LEU A 23 1.15 -14.50 -3.65
C LEU A 23 1.16 -14.34 -5.17
N THR A 24 0.75 -15.39 -5.87
CA THR A 24 0.28 -15.29 -7.26
C THR A 24 -1.05 -14.54 -7.21
N ALA A 25 -0.98 -13.21 -7.21
CA ALA A 25 -2.12 -12.37 -7.55
C ALA A 25 -2.36 -12.52 -9.05
N CYS A 26 -3.06 -13.59 -9.45
CA CYS A 26 -3.61 -13.72 -10.79
C CYS A 26 -4.91 -12.90 -10.83
N GLY A 27 -4.72 -11.59 -10.86
CA GLY A 27 -5.75 -10.56 -10.95
C GLY A 27 -4.99 -9.25 -11.09
N THR A 28 -5.11 -8.59 -12.24
CA THR A 28 -4.48 -7.30 -12.49
C THR A 28 -5.29 -6.22 -11.79
N SER A 29 -5.45 -6.25 -10.48
CA SER A 29 -6.07 -5.15 -9.72
C SER A 29 -5.09 -4.62 -8.69
N ALA A 30 -5.10 -3.30 -8.48
CA ALA A 30 -4.34 -2.67 -7.42
C ALA A 30 -5.27 -2.54 -6.20
N PRO A 31 -4.87 -3.08 -5.03
CA PRO A 31 -5.71 -3.02 -3.84
C PRO A 31 -5.89 -1.56 -3.38
N ALA A 32 -7.09 -1.24 -2.90
CA ALA A 32 -7.47 0.08 -2.42
C ALA A 32 -6.42 0.66 -1.45
N ASP A 33 -5.97 -0.12 -0.45
CA ASP A 33 -4.96 0.29 0.52
C ASP A 33 -3.64 0.78 -0.14
N ALA A 34 -3.23 0.17 -1.25
CA ALA A 34 -2.02 0.56 -1.96
C ALA A 34 -2.22 1.86 -2.74
N VAL A 35 -3.39 2.00 -3.38
CA VAL A 35 -3.78 3.22 -4.10
C VAL A 35 -3.89 4.39 -3.12
N GLU A 36 -4.52 4.20 -1.97
CA GLU A 36 -4.65 5.20 -0.90
C GLU A 36 -3.29 5.68 -0.38
N GLN A 37 -2.37 4.74 -0.09
CA GLN A 37 -1.01 5.09 0.32
C GLN A 37 -0.28 5.92 -0.75
N GLN A 38 -0.51 5.59 -2.02
CA GLN A 38 0.07 6.33 -3.14
C GLN A 38 -0.53 7.74 -3.23
N ILE A 39 -1.84 7.90 -3.04
CA ILE A 39 -2.54 9.19 -2.98
C ILE A 39 -1.97 10.05 -1.85
N VAL A 40 -1.88 9.50 -0.64
CA VAL A 40 -1.29 10.18 0.54
C VAL A 40 0.13 10.63 0.24
N SER A 41 0.96 9.74 -0.32
CA SER A 41 2.37 10.05 -0.60
C SER A 41 2.57 11.04 -1.75
N GLN A 42 1.77 10.99 -2.81
CA GLN A 42 1.96 11.82 -4.01
C GLN A 42 1.22 13.16 -3.93
N LEU A 43 0.02 13.18 -3.34
CA LEU A 43 -0.81 14.40 -3.23
C LEU A 43 -0.63 15.12 -1.89
N GLY A 44 0.08 14.53 -0.93
CA GLY A 44 0.27 15.13 0.39
C GLY A 44 -1.00 15.16 1.25
N ALA A 45 -1.94 14.25 0.98
CA ALA A 45 -3.12 14.08 1.82
C ALA A 45 -2.73 13.48 3.19
N ALA A 46 -3.51 13.75 4.22
CA ALA A 46 -3.37 13.09 5.52
C ALA A 46 -3.94 11.66 5.49
N THR A 47 -5.08 11.49 4.82
CA THR A 47 -5.75 10.21 4.62
C THR A 47 -6.35 10.15 3.22
N ALA A 48 -6.51 8.94 2.69
CA ALA A 48 -7.26 8.65 1.49
C ALA A 48 -8.18 7.46 1.77
N ASP A 49 -9.33 7.43 1.10
CA ASP A 49 -10.36 6.40 1.23
C ASP A 49 -10.85 6.08 -0.19
N CYS A 50 -10.57 4.86 -0.64
CA CYS A 50 -10.99 4.34 -1.93
C CYS A 50 -12.14 3.33 -1.71
N PRO A 51 -13.30 3.50 -2.38
CA PRO A 51 -14.47 2.65 -2.11
C PRO A 51 -14.28 1.20 -2.58
N ASP A 52 -13.38 0.97 -3.54
CA ASP A 52 -13.13 -0.31 -4.19
C ASP A 52 -11.66 -0.39 -4.64
N ASP A 53 -11.22 -1.61 -4.99
CA ASP A 53 -9.93 -1.84 -5.62
C ASP A 53 -9.89 -1.24 -7.04
N LEU A 54 -8.71 -0.76 -7.47
CA LEU A 54 -8.54 -0.26 -8.82
C LEU A 54 -8.41 -1.44 -9.79
N ASP A 55 -9.40 -1.57 -10.67
CA ASP A 55 -9.34 -2.47 -11.81
C ASP A 55 -8.11 -2.12 -12.67
N GLY A 56 -7.13 -3.01 -12.76
CA GLY A 56 -6.02 -2.87 -13.71
C GLY A 56 -6.47 -3.34 -15.08
N THR A 57 -7.37 -2.56 -15.66
CA THR A 57 -7.71 -2.53 -17.07
C THR A 57 -7.37 -1.13 -17.58
N VAL A 58 -6.68 -1.02 -18.71
CA VAL A 58 -6.37 0.31 -19.28
C VAL A 58 -7.66 1.09 -19.53
N GLY A 59 -7.73 2.32 -19.00
CA GLY A 59 -8.92 3.17 -19.04
C GLY A 59 -9.91 2.95 -17.89
N ALA A 60 -9.64 2.02 -16.97
CA ALA A 60 -10.41 1.94 -15.73
C ALA A 60 -10.21 3.20 -14.91
N VAL A 61 -11.29 3.65 -14.27
CA VAL A 61 -11.32 4.86 -13.46
C VAL A 61 -11.89 4.52 -12.09
N LEU A 62 -11.21 4.97 -11.05
CA LEU A 62 -11.65 4.90 -9.67
C LEU A 62 -11.65 6.30 -9.07
N THR A 63 -12.68 6.65 -8.34
CA THR A 63 -12.73 7.90 -7.58
C THR A 63 -12.52 7.59 -6.11
N CYS A 64 -11.46 8.13 -5.53
CA CYS A 64 -11.18 8.03 -4.09
C CYS A 64 -11.36 9.40 -3.45
N SER A 65 -11.73 9.44 -2.18
CA SER A 65 -11.80 10.69 -1.42
C SER A 65 -10.58 10.80 -0.52
N ALA A 66 -9.89 11.94 -0.60
CA ALA A 66 -8.72 12.22 0.22
C ALA A 66 -8.98 13.45 1.10
N THR A 67 -8.29 13.53 2.24
CA THR A 67 -8.43 14.65 3.17
C THR A 67 -7.05 15.19 3.53
N ASP A 68 -6.88 16.50 3.41
CA ASP A 68 -5.68 17.21 3.85
C ASP A 68 -6.01 18.22 4.97
N ALA A 69 -5.06 19.12 5.26
CA ALA A 69 -5.23 20.15 6.29
C ALA A 69 -6.28 21.21 5.93
N THR A 70 -6.68 21.32 4.67
CA THR A 70 -7.62 22.31 4.13
C THR A 70 -9.03 21.74 3.98
N GLY A 71 -9.17 20.43 3.82
CA GLY A 71 -10.45 19.74 3.76
C GLY A 71 -10.40 18.43 2.98
N SER A 72 -11.58 17.89 2.69
CA SER A 72 -11.73 16.70 1.85
C SER A 72 -11.85 17.11 0.38
N PHE A 73 -11.25 16.32 -0.52
CA PHE A 73 -11.27 16.48 -1.96
C PHE A 73 -11.32 15.11 -2.63
N ASP A 74 -11.84 15.06 -3.86
CA ASP A 74 -11.89 13.83 -4.62
C ASP A 74 -10.64 13.67 -5.48
N VAL A 75 -10.28 12.42 -5.73
CA VAL A 75 -9.12 12.03 -6.53
C VAL A 75 -9.60 11.04 -7.57
N THR A 76 -9.46 11.42 -8.83
CA THR A 76 -9.73 10.53 -9.95
C THR A 76 -8.46 9.79 -10.32
N VAL A 77 -8.48 8.48 -10.17
CA VAL A 77 -7.40 7.56 -10.51
C VAL A 77 -7.74 6.88 -11.82
N THR A 78 -6.88 7.00 -12.83
CA THR A 78 -7.11 6.40 -14.16
C THR A 78 -5.95 5.51 -14.55
N VAL A 79 -6.22 4.25 -14.89
CA VAL A 79 -5.20 3.32 -15.39
C VAL A 79 -4.80 3.71 -16.81
N THR A 80 -3.51 4.01 -17.00
CA THR A 80 -2.98 4.44 -18.30
C THR A 80 -2.25 3.33 -19.03
N SER A 81 -1.65 2.39 -18.31
CA SER A 81 -0.99 1.23 -18.91
C SER A 81 -0.84 0.05 -17.96
N LEU A 82 -0.66 -1.13 -18.54
CA LEU A 82 -0.38 -2.38 -17.82
C LEU A 82 0.89 -2.99 -18.38
N THR A 83 1.85 -3.32 -17.51
CA THR A 83 3.11 -3.97 -17.90
C THR A 83 3.30 -5.23 -17.07
N GLY A 84 2.94 -6.38 -17.63
CA GLY A 84 2.97 -7.64 -16.89
C GLY A 84 1.98 -7.62 -15.72
N SER A 85 2.51 -7.53 -14.50
CA SER A 85 1.72 -7.40 -13.26
C SER A 85 1.68 -5.97 -12.71
N ASP A 86 2.43 -5.05 -13.32
CA ASP A 86 2.48 -3.66 -12.90
C ASP A 86 1.36 -2.85 -13.54
N ILE A 87 0.62 -2.11 -12.72
CA ILE A 87 -0.47 -1.22 -13.12
C ILE A 87 0.04 0.21 -13.01
N ALA A 88 0.14 0.91 -14.14
CA ALA A 88 0.45 2.34 -14.14
C ALA A 88 -0.86 3.13 -14.24
N PHE A 89 -1.00 4.09 -13.33
CA PHE A 89 -2.18 4.95 -13.24
C PHE A 89 -1.77 6.38 -12.95
N ASP A 90 -2.56 7.31 -13.47
CA ASP A 90 -2.46 8.73 -13.17
C ASP A 90 -3.51 9.11 -12.12
N MET A 91 -3.19 10.12 -11.32
CA MET A 91 -4.08 10.63 -10.27
C MET A 91 -4.27 12.12 -10.47
N GLU A 92 -5.52 12.54 -10.55
CA GLU A 92 -5.90 13.94 -10.67
C GLU A 92 -6.80 14.34 -9.51
N ARG A 93 -6.46 15.44 -8.83
CA ARG A 93 -7.30 16.02 -7.79
C ARG A 93 -8.47 16.74 -8.43
N VAL A 94 -9.67 16.35 -8.05
CA VAL A 94 -10.94 16.97 -8.46
C VAL A 94 -11.50 17.74 -7.26
N SER A 95 -11.64 19.05 -7.44
CA SER A 95 -12.06 20.01 -6.41
C SER A 95 -13.51 20.44 -6.56
#